data_AF-A0A536CZ94-F1
#
_entry.id   AF-A0A536CZ94-F1
#
_cell.length_a   1.000
_cell.length_b   1.000
_cell.length_c   1.000
_cell.angle_alpha   90.00
_cell.angle_beta   90.00
_cell.angle_gamma   90.00
#
_symmetry.space_group_name_H-M   'P 1'
#
loop_
_entity.id
_entity.type
_entity.pdbx_description
1 polymer ?
#
loop_
_entity_poly.entity_id
_entity_poly.type
_entity_poly.pdbx_seq_one_letter_code
_entity_poly.pdbx_strand_id
1 'polypeptide(L)'
;MTHLLTLLIVIPLAGLVPLVIFRRDDRAVKQVAITTTAVELALSLWMLAQFHIGEADFQLVERIDWLPSLGIRYFVGVDGISVLLVPMTTLLTFISVLYSSGGAIKMRLAEYMTAFLLLEVGMVGVFLALDLFLFYVFFELMLVPMYLIIGIWGGPRRIYSTLKFVLFTLAGSLLMLVGIVAVYLASGDAGSRTLSLPELIEARGSFSADFQFWVFLAFGLAFAIKLPMVPFHTWLPDAHVEAPTAGSIVLAGVLLKAGGYGFLRFALPLFPFGVQAWLPAMILLSVV
;
A
#
# COMPACT_ATOMS: atom_id res chain seq x y z
N MET A 1 -24.30 -0.77 -2.14
CA MET A 1 -23.90 0.66 -2.25
C MET A 1 -22.93 0.76 -3.41
N THR A 2 -23.12 1.70 -4.33
CA THR A 2 -22.38 1.77 -5.60
C THR A 2 -20.94 2.28 -5.47
N HIS A 3 -20.48 2.66 -4.27
CA HIS A 3 -19.15 3.25 -4.03
C HIS A 3 -18.49 2.76 -2.73
N LEU A 4 -18.63 1.47 -2.41
CA LEU A 4 -18.13 0.89 -1.16
C LEU A 4 -16.59 0.96 -1.03
N LEU A 5 -15.85 0.71 -2.11
CA LEU A 5 -14.39 0.74 -2.09
C LEU A 5 -13.86 2.16 -1.94
N THR A 6 -14.49 3.12 -2.63
CA THR A 6 -14.15 4.55 -2.44
C THR A 6 -14.41 4.99 -0.99
N LEU A 7 -15.49 4.52 -0.35
CA LEU A 7 -15.77 4.85 1.05
C LEU A 7 -14.67 4.36 2.00
N LEU A 8 -14.10 3.17 1.77
CA LEU A 8 -12.97 2.66 2.55
C LEU A 8 -11.75 3.59 2.48
N ILE A 9 -11.49 4.19 1.31
CA ILE A 9 -10.36 5.14 1.13
C ILE A 9 -10.68 6.52 1.73
N VAL A 10 -11.93 6.98 1.62
CA VAL A 10 -12.32 8.36 1.98
C VAL A 10 -12.68 8.51 3.45
N ILE A 11 -13.15 7.47 4.14
CA ILE A 11 -13.56 7.58 5.55
C ILE A 11 -12.43 7.99 6.50
N PRO A 12 -11.21 7.43 6.40
CA PRO A 12 -10.08 7.91 7.20
C PRO A 12 -9.77 9.38 6.95
N LEU A 13 -9.89 9.84 5.69
CA LEU A 13 -9.74 11.25 5.31
C LEU A 13 -10.85 12.13 5.91
N ALA A 14 -12.09 11.65 5.88
CA ALA A 14 -13.23 12.36 6.49
C ALA A 14 -13.05 12.49 8.00
N GLY A 15 -12.47 11.47 8.67
CA GLY A 15 -12.12 11.50 10.09
C GLY A 15 -11.09 12.58 10.46
N LEU A 16 -10.29 13.07 9.51
CA LEU A 16 -9.33 14.15 9.75
C LEU A 16 -10.01 15.49 10.06
N VAL A 17 -11.18 15.76 9.48
CA VAL A 17 -11.92 17.01 9.68
C VAL A 17 -12.27 17.23 11.17
N PRO A 18 -13.02 16.34 11.84
CA PRO A 18 -13.28 16.48 13.27
C PRO A 18 -12.01 16.38 14.11
N LEU A 19 -11.01 15.59 13.70
CA LEU A 19 -9.74 15.47 14.43
C LEU A 19 -9.01 16.83 14.50
N VAL A 20 -8.94 17.56 13.39
CA VAL A 20 -8.33 18.91 13.35
C VAL A 20 -9.11 19.90 14.22
N ILE A 21 -10.44 19.84 14.20
CA ILE A 21 -11.32 20.69 15.03
C ILE A 21 -11.05 20.44 16.52
N PHE A 22 -10.97 19.17 16.92
CA PHE A 22 -10.82 18.76 18.31
C PHE A 22 -9.37 18.55 18.75
N ARG A 23 -8.37 18.97 17.97
CA ARG A 23 -6.94 18.70 18.21
C ARG A 23 -6.38 19.12 19.58
N ARG A 24 -7.10 19.94 20.35
CA ARG A 24 -6.73 20.39 21.70
C ARG A 24 -7.36 19.57 22.83
N ASP A 25 -8.30 18.69 22.51
CA ASP A 25 -8.96 17.79 23.46
C ASP A 25 -8.56 16.34 23.17
N ASP A 26 -7.64 15.82 23.99
CA ASP A 26 -7.12 14.45 23.85
C ASP A 26 -8.23 13.38 23.90
N ARG A 27 -9.30 13.60 24.66
CA ARG A 27 -10.41 12.64 24.74
C ARG A 27 -11.18 12.62 23.43
N ALA A 28 -11.50 13.80 22.90
CA ALA A 28 -12.21 13.92 21.62
C ALA A 28 -11.36 13.38 20.46
N VAL A 29 -10.05 13.65 20.42
CA VAL A 29 -9.13 13.10 19.41
C VAL A 29 -9.16 11.56 19.41
N LYS A 30 -9.07 10.94 20.60
CA LYS A 30 -9.14 9.47 20.72
C LYS A 30 -10.48 8.94 20.24
N GLN A 31 -11.58 9.56 20.65
CA GLN A 31 -12.93 9.15 20.24
C GLN A 31 -13.08 9.23 18.71
N VAL A 32 -12.64 10.33 18.09
CA VAL A 32 -12.69 10.49 16.64
C VAL A 32 -11.89 9.39 15.93
N ALA A 33 -10.65 9.14 16.35
CA ALA A 33 -9.79 8.13 15.71
C ALA A 33 -10.36 6.71 15.87
N ILE A 34 -10.81 6.35 17.08
CA ILE A 34 -11.42 5.04 17.36
C ILE A 34 -12.71 4.86 16.56
N THR A 35 -13.59 5.87 16.54
CA THR A 35 -14.85 5.78 15.78
C THR A 35 -14.60 5.69 14.28
N THR A 36 -13.65 6.47 13.74
CA THR A 36 -13.31 6.43 12.31
C THR A 36 -12.83 5.04 11.89
N THR A 37 -11.83 4.50 12.61
CA THR A 37 -11.28 3.16 12.33
C THR A 37 -12.29 2.03 12.59
N ALA A 38 -13.18 2.17 13.57
CA ALA A 38 -14.26 1.21 13.81
C ALA A 38 -15.28 1.17 12.67
N VAL A 39 -15.66 2.35 12.14
CA VAL A 39 -16.57 2.46 10.99
C VAL A 39 -15.93 1.83 9.76
N GLU A 40 -14.65 2.09 9.52
CA GLU A 40 -13.93 1.50 8.39
C GLU A 40 -13.79 -0.02 8.53
N LEU A 41 -13.47 -0.53 9.72
CA LEU A 41 -13.47 -1.96 10.00
C LEU A 41 -14.83 -2.59 9.68
N ALA A 42 -15.93 -1.97 10.14
CA ALA A 42 -17.29 -2.45 9.83
C ALA A 42 -17.56 -2.47 8.32
N LEU A 43 -17.13 -1.45 7.58
CA LEU A 43 -17.29 -1.40 6.12
C LEU A 43 -16.44 -2.45 5.40
N SER A 44 -15.22 -2.71 5.88
CA SER A 44 -14.35 -3.73 5.29
C SER A 44 -14.90 -5.16 5.53
N LEU A 45 -15.50 -5.40 6.69
CA LEU A 45 -16.24 -6.65 6.96
C LEU A 45 -17.51 -6.77 6.12
N TRP A 46 -18.19 -5.65 5.88
CA TRP A 46 -19.33 -5.66 4.97
C TRP A 46 -18.92 -5.93 3.53
N MET A 47 -17.82 -5.33 3.06
CA MET A 47 -17.20 -5.65 1.77
C MET A 47 -16.87 -7.14 1.66
N LEU A 48 -16.25 -7.74 2.68
CA LEU A 48 -15.97 -9.17 2.73
C LEU A 48 -17.25 -10.02 2.63
N ALA A 49 -18.34 -9.61 3.28
CA ALA A 49 -19.63 -10.32 3.23
C ALA A 49 -20.34 -10.21 1.87
N GLN A 50 -19.97 -9.25 1.01
CA GLN A 50 -20.51 -9.10 -0.35
C GLN A 50 -19.69 -9.86 -1.40
N PHE A 51 -18.55 -10.44 -1.03
CA PHE A 51 -17.66 -11.12 -1.96
C PHE A 51 -18.19 -12.52 -2.34
N HIS A 52 -18.26 -12.80 -3.64
CA HIS A 52 -18.72 -14.08 -4.18
C HIS A 52 -17.53 -14.99 -4.46
N ILE A 53 -17.46 -16.15 -3.79
CA ILE A 53 -16.40 -17.13 -4.00
C ILE A 53 -16.69 -17.92 -5.28
N GLY A 54 -15.65 -18.13 -6.10
CA GLY A 54 -15.73 -18.93 -7.33
C GLY A 54 -15.74 -18.12 -8.62
N GLU A 55 -15.77 -16.78 -8.53
CA GLU A 55 -15.58 -15.87 -9.67
C GLU A 55 -14.10 -15.48 -9.78
N ALA A 56 -13.54 -15.56 -10.99
CA ALA A 56 -12.12 -15.24 -11.23
C ALA A 56 -11.86 -13.73 -11.42
N ASP A 57 -12.89 -12.97 -11.77
CA ASP A 57 -12.79 -11.54 -12.09
C ASP A 57 -12.73 -10.65 -10.84
N PHE A 58 -12.32 -9.39 -11.04
CA PHE A 58 -12.40 -8.36 -10.00
C PHE A 58 -13.87 -8.05 -9.66
N GLN A 59 -14.16 -8.00 -8.36
CA GLN A 59 -15.47 -7.68 -7.82
C GLN A 59 -15.48 -6.29 -7.18
N LEU A 60 -16.70 -5.77 -6.94
CA LEU A 60 -16.95 -4.45 -6.35
C LEU A 60 -16.19 -3.32 -7.08
N VAL A 61 -16.08 -3.43 -8.41
CA VAL A 61 -15.26 -2.54 -9.22
C VAL A 61 -15.85 -1.13 -9.31
N GLU A 62 -15.00 -0.13 -9.08
CA GLU A 62 -15.31 1.28 -9.26
C GLU A 62 -14.26 1.92 -10.17
N ARG A 63 -14.71 2.61 -11.21
CA ARG A 63 -13.84 3.21 -12.23
C ARG A 63 -14.30 4.61 -12.63
N ILE A 64 -13.37 5.57 -12.60
CA ILE A 64 -13.57 6.96 -13.04
C ILE A 64 -12.31 7.42 -13.78
N ASP A 65 -12.47 8.12 -14.90
CA ASP A 65 -11.34 8.71 -15.62
C ASP A 65 -10.74 9.85 -14.78
N TRP A 66 -9.46 9.70 -14.39
CA TRP A 66 -8.79 10.67 -13.52
C TRP A 66 -7.89 11.61 -14.32
N LEU A 67 -6.98 11.06 -15.13
CA LEU A 67 -6.16 11.82 -16.08
C LEU A 67 -6.27 11.17 -17.48
N PRO A 68 -7.35 11.45 -18.23
CA PRO A 68 -7.64 10.79 -19.50
C PRO A 68 -6.52 10.95 -20.54
N SER A 69 -5.85 12.11 -20.57
CA SER A 69 -4.73 12.37 -21.49
C SER A 69 -3.52 11.45 -21.26
N LEU A 70 -3.41 10.89 -20.06
CA LEU A 70 -2.38 9.94 -19.68
C LEU A 70 -2.92 8.51 -19.55
N GLY A 71 -4.20 8.26 -19.88
CA GLY A 71 -4.81 6.94 -19.71
C GLY A 71 -4.87 6.43 -18.27
N ILE A 72 -4.75 7.34 -17.29
CA ILE A 72 -4.77 7.01 -15.85
C ILE A 72 -6.21 7.10 -15.35
N ARG A 73 -6.65 6.04 -14.66
CA ARG A 73 -7.99 5.96 -14.07
C ARG A 73 -7.91 5.83 -12.56
N TYR A 74 -8.90 6.41 -11.87
CA TYR A 74 -9.26 5.92 -10.55
C TYR A 74 -9.96 4.58 -10.75
N PHE A 75 -9.19 3.49 -10.73
CA PHE A 75 -9.69 2.13 -10.93
C PHE A 75 -9.37 1.32 -9.68
N VAL A 76 -10.42 0.97 -8.93
CA VAL A 76 -10.33 0.14 -7.74
C VAL A 76 -11.23 -1.08 -7.85
N GLY A 77 -10.81 -2.17 -7.21
CA GLY A 77 -11.54 -3.44 -7.20
C GLY A 77 -10.90 -4.44 -6.23
N VAL A 78 -11.63 -5.51 -5.91
CA VAL A 78 -11.14 -6.58 -5.04
C VAL A 78 -11.16 -7.93 -5.74
N ASP A 79 -10.18 -8.77 -5.43
CA ASP A 79 -10.15 -10.19 -5.78
C ASP A 79 -9.94 -11.03 -4.52
N GLY A 80 -9.73 -12.34 -4.69
CA GLY A 80 -9.54 -13.28 -3.59
C GLY A 80 -8.37 -12.95 -2.64
N ILE A 81 -7.37 -12.18 -3.09
CA ILE A 81 -6.25 -11.73 -2.25
C ILE A 81 -6.63 -10.42 -1.53
N SER A 82 -7.05 -9.40 -2.27
CA SER A 82 -7.38 -8.09 -1.72
C SER A 82 -8.52 -8.14 -0.70
N VAL A 83 -9.52 -9.01 -0.92
CA VAL A 83 -10.68 -9.15 -0.03
C VAL A 83 -10.29 -9.61 1.38
N LEU A 84 -9.12 -10.26 1.55
CA LEU A 84 -8.60 -10.67 2.85
C LEU A 84 -7.64 -9.64 3.45
N LEU A 85 -6.82 -8.99 2.61
CA LEU A 85 -5.82 -8.02 3.06
C LEU A 85 -6.45 -6.71 3.54
N VAL A 86 -7.57 -6.28 2.93
CA VAL A 86 -8.25 -5.05 3.34
C VAL A 86 -8.86 -5.16 4.75
N PRO A 87 -9.68 -6.18 5.10
CA PRO A 87 -10.17 -6.34 6.48
C PRO A 87 -9.07 -6.59 7.50
N MET A 88 -7.98 -7.28 7.11
CA MET A 88 -6.82 -7.42 7.99
C MET A 88 -6.18 -6.05 8.29
N THR A 89 -6.07 -5.20 7.27
CA THR A 89 -5.51 -3.85 7.40
C THR A 89 -6.33 -3.00 8.35
N THR A 90 -7.64 -2.88 8.12
CA THR A 90 -8.55 -2.07 8.95
C THR A 90 -8.63 -2.60 10.39
N LEU A 91 -8.60 -3.93 10.58
CA LEU A 91 -8.55 -4.54 11.91
C LEU A 91 -7.27 -4.16 12.67
N LEU A 92 -6.12 -4.26 12.01
CA LEU A 92 -4.84 -3.92 12.63
C LEU A 92 -4.71 -2.43 12.90
N THR A 93 -5.24 -1.56 12.04
CA THR A 93 -5.28 -0.12 12.31
C THR A 93 -6.18 0.18 13.50
N PHE A 94 -7.38 -0.39 13.55
CA PHE A 94 -8.31 -0.23 14.68
C PHE A 94 -7.65 -0.64 16.01
N ILE A 95 -7.02 -1.82 16.06
CA ILE A 95 -6.28 -2.29 17.25
C ILE A 95 -5.14 -1.33 17.62
N SER A 96 -4.40 -0.84 16.62
CA SER A 96 -3.27 0.06 16.82
C SER A 96 -3.71 1.43 17.38
N VAL A 97 -4.80 1.99 16.88
CA VAL A 97 -5.40 3.23 17.37
C VAL A 97 -5.98 3.05 18.76
N LEU A 98 -6.66 1.92 19.02
CA LEU A 98 -7.21 1.59 20.33
C LEU A 98 -6.09 1.46 21.39
N TYR A 99 -5.03 0.72 21.06
CA TYR A 99 -3.85 0.57 21.93
C TYR A 99 -3.20 1.94 22.24
N SER A 100 -2.95 2.74 21.21
CA SER A 100 -2.34 4.07 21.37
C SER A 100 -3.21 5.03 22.19
N SER A 101 -4.53 4.87 22.16
CA SER A 101 -5.48 5.64 22.97
C SER A 101 -5.42 5.30 24.46
N GLY A 102 -4.88 4.14 24.83
CA GLY A 102 -4.63 3.68 26.21
C GLY A 102 -3.54 4.45 26.96
N GLY A 103 -2.94 5.47 26.34
CA GLY A 103 -1.97 6.36 26.98
C GLY A 103 -0.51 6.03 26.68
N ALA A 104 -0.24 5.20 25.67
CA ALA A 104 1.13 4.95 25.17
C ALA A 104 1.77 6.21 24.56
N ILE A 105 0.96 7.05 23.92
CA ILE A 105 1.41 8.30 23.28
C ILE A 105 1.28 9.46 24.27
N LYS A 106 2.41 10.12 24.57
CA LYS A 106 2.49 11.20 25.58
C LYS A 106 2.57 12.61 25.01
N MET A 107 2.81 12.75 23.71
CA MET A 107 3.01 14.02 23.05
C MET A 107 2.40 14.00 21.65
N ARG A 108 1.85 15.15 21.21
CA ARG A 108 1.33 15.32 19.85
C ARG A 108 0.33 14.23 19.44
N LEU A 109 -0.63 13.94 20.32
CA LEU A 109 -1.58 12.84 20.14
C LEU A 109 -2.42 13.04 18.87
N ALA A 110 -2.88 14.27 18.61
CA ALA A 110 -3.66 14.59 17.41
C ALA A 110 -2.86 14.30 16.13
N GLU A 111 -1.61 14.72 16.07
CA GLU A 111 -0.74 14.49 14.91
C GLU A 111 -0.42 13.00 14.74
N TYR A 112 -0.27 12.25 15.85
CA TYR A 112 -0.08 10.81 15.80
C TYR A 112 -1.30 10.09 15.21
N MET A 113 -2.49 10.41 15.70
CA MET A 113 -3.73 9.81 15.20
C MET A 113 -4.01 10.22 13.75
N THR A 114 -3.67 11.45 13.37
CA THR A 114 -3.71 11.92 11.96
C THR A 114 -2.80 11.08 11.09
N ALA A 115 -1.56 10.81 11.52
CA ALA A 115 -0.62 9.99 10.77
C ALA A 115 -1.14 8.55 10.60
N PHE A 116 -1.79 7.97 11.61
CA PHE A 116 -2.41 6.64 11.49
C PHE A 116 -3.57 6.60 10.50
N LEU A 117 -4.47 7.59 10.52
CA LEU A 117 -5.56 7.67 9.56
C LEU A 117 -5.04 7.87 8.13
N LEU A 118 -4.02 8.71 7.93
CA LEU A 118 -3.38 8.87 6.62
C LEU A 118 -2.63 7.61 6.16
N LEU A 119 -2.00 6.90 7.09
CA LEU A 119 -1.35 5.62 6.81
C LEU A 119 -2.36 4.61 6.27
N GLU A 120 -3.54 4.54 6.89
CA GLU A 120 -4.64 3.65 6.52
C GLU A 120 -5.15 3.90 5.09
N VAL A 121 -5.32 5.16 4.69
CA VAL A 121 -5.67 5.52 3.30
C VAL A 121 -4.70 4.90 2.30
N GLY A 122 -3.40 5.04 2.57
CA GLY A 122 -2.37 4.47 1.72
C GLY A 122 -2.42 2.93 1.71
N MET A 123 -2.51 2.31 2.88
CA MET A 123 -2.51 0.85 2.99
C MET A 123 -3.71 0.19 2.32
N VAL A 124 -4.92 0.70 2.55
CA VAL A 124 -6.14 0.20 1.93
C VAL A 124 -6.11 0.47 0.42
N GLY A 125 -5.74 1.68 0.02
CA GLY A 125 -5.62 2.05 -1.39
C GLY A 125 -4.67 1.14 -2.18
N VAL A 126 -3.54 0.73 -1.59
CA VAL A 126 -2.59 -0.22 -2.21
C VAL A 126 -3.25 -1.53 -2.58
N PHE A 127 -4.10 -2.08 -1.71
CA PHE A 127 -4.76 -3.37 -1.96
C PHE A 127 -6.00 -3.26 -2.86
N LEU A 128 -6.54 -2.05 -3.03
CA LEU A 128 -7.70 -1.82 -3.88
C LEU A 128 -7.33 -1.38 -5.31
N ALA A 129 -6.15 -0.80 -5.52
CA ALA A 129 -5.76 -0.23 -6.80
C ALA A 129 -5.60 -1.28 -7.92
N LEU A 130 -6.26 -1.00 -9.05
CA LEU A 130 -6.16 -1.75 -10.31
C LEU A 130 -5.51 -0.93 -11.44
N ASP A 131 -5.11 0.30 -11.16
CA ASP A 131 -4.28 1.12 -12.05
C ASP A 131 -2.87 1.24 -11.45
N LEU A 132 -1.82 1.02 -12.26
CA LEU A 132 -0.43 1.03 -11.80
C LEU A 132 0.00 2.37 -11.22
N PHE A 133 -0.47 3.48 -11.79
CA PHE A 133 -0.15 4.80 -11.25
C PHE A 133 -0.86 5.03 -9.92
N LEU A 134 -2.14 4.66 -9.83
CA LEU A 134 -2.90 4.75 -8.59
C LEU A 134 -2.28 3.88 -7.48
N PHE A 135 -1.86 2.66 -7.82
CA PHE A 135 -1.12 1.78 -6.92
C PHE A 135 0.15 2.46 -6.41
N TYR A 136 0.96 3.04 -7.31
CA TYR A 136 2.18 3.74 -6.93
C TYR A 136 1.91 4.91 -5.98
N VAL A 137 0.88 5.72 -6.26
CA VAL A 137 0.48 6.84 -5.40
C VAL A 137 0.14 6.34 -3.99
N PHE A 138 -0.68 5.29 -3.85
CA PHE A 138 -1.01 4.75 -2.54
C PHE A 138 0.20 4.07 -1.86
N PHE A 139 1.06 3.42 -2.64
CA PHE A 139 2.28 2.76 -2.16
C PHE A 139 3.25 3.76 -1.52
N GLU A 140 3.42 4.93 -2.13
CA GLU A 140 4.20 6.03 -1.57
C GLU A 140 3.44 6.75 -0.45
N LEU A 141 2.12 6.93 -0.58
CA LEU A 141 1.31 7.59 0.42
C LEU A 141 1.36 6.87 1.77
N MET A 142 1.37 5.53 1.79
CA MET A 142 1.52 4.80 3.07
C MET A 142 2.90 4.98 3.72
N LEU A 143 3.94 5.28 2.94
CA LEU A 143 5.30 5.40 3.46
C LEU A 143 5.50 6.70 4.25
N VAL A 144 4.97 7.82 3.75
CA VAL A 144 5.18 9.14 4.37
C VAL A 144 4.68 9.21 5.82
N PRO A 145 3.44 8.81 6.16
CA PRO A 145 2.98 8.78 7.54
C PRO A 145 3.76 7.80 8.39
N MET A 146 4.19 6.66 7.84
CA MET A 146 5.01 5.69 8.56
C MET A 146 6.37 6.29 8.95
N TYR A 147 7.00 7.05 8.06
CA TYR A 147 8.24 7.77 8.38
C TYR A 147 8.05 8.74 9.54
N LEU A 148 6.92 9.45 9.58
CA LEU A 148 6.60 10.36 10.69
C LEU A 148 6.35 9.60 12.00
N ILE A 149 5.61 8.49 11.94
CA ILE A 149 5.31 7.64 13.10
C ILE A 149 6.60 7.18 13.79
N ILE A 150 7.58 6.70 13.02
CA ILE A 150 8.89 6.31 13.55
C ILE A 150 9.68 7.55 13.97
N GLY A 151 9.87 8.52 13.08
CA GLY A 151 10.80 9.64 13.29
C GLY A 151 10.43 10.58 14.44
N ILE A 152 9.13 10.73 14.74
CA ILE A 152 8.63 11.63 15.80
C ILE A 152 8.33 10.87 17.10
N TRP A 153 7.73 9.68 17.03
CA TRP A 153 7.24 8.94 18.21
C TRP A 153 8.02 7.64 18.50
N GLY A 154 9.03 7.33 17.71
CA GLY A 154 9.89 6.18 17.93
C GLY A 154 10.89 6.34 19.08
N GLY A 155 11.73 5.32 19.23
CA GLY A 155 12.75 5.17 20.26
C GLY A 155 13.99 6.06 20.10
N PRO A 156 15.06 5.77 20.87
CA PRO A 156 16.26 6.62 20.95
C PRO A 156 16.98 6.85 19.61
N ARG A 157 17.00 5.87 18.70
CA ARG A 157 17.66 5.99 17.39
C ARG A 157 16.69 6.20 16.24
N ARG A 158 15.46 6.63 16.54
CA ARG A 158 14.38 6.82 15.56
C ARG A 158 14.77 7.59 14.30
N ILE A 159 15.62 8.63 14.40
CA ILE A 159 16.03 9.43 13.24
C ILE A 159 16.89 8.61 12.29
N TYR A 160 17.88 7.88 12.81
CA TYR A 160 18.72 6.99 12.02
C TYR A 160 17.86 5.91 11.33
N SER A 161 17.00 5.22 12.09
CA SER A 161 16.14 4.18 11.54
C SER A 161 15.16 4.71 10.50
N THR A 162 14.59 5.90 10.72
CA THR A 162 13.69 6.55 9.76
C THR A 162 14.43 6.88 8.46
N LEU A 163 15.62 7.50 8.54
CA LEU A 163 16.41 7.82 7.35
C LEU A 163 16.82 6.56 6.57
N LYS A 164 17.24 5.51 7.26
CA LYS A 164 17.56 4.22 6.63
C LYS A 164 16.32 3.62 5.96
N PHE A 165 15.18 3.61 6.64
CA PHE A 165 13.93 3.11 6.08
C PHE A 165 13.48 3.90 4.83
N VAL A 166 13.55 5.23 4.88
CA VAL A 166 13.28 6.11 3.73
C VAL A 166 14.20 5.79 2.57
N LEU A 167 15.51 5.77 2.78
CA LEU A 167 16.49 5.55 1.71
C LEU A 167 16.30 4.20 1.01
N PHE A 168 16.07 3.12 1.77
CA PHE A 168 15.83 1.81 1.18
C PHE A 168 14.53 1.81 0.36
N THR A 169 13.43 2.23 0.97
CA THR A 169 12.11 2.10 0.33
C THR A 169 11.92 3.07 -0.82
N LEU A 170 12.42 4.30 -0.72
CA LEU A 170 12.35 5.29 -1.79
C LEU A 170 13.24 4.92 -2.97
N ALA A 171 14.45 4.39 -2.73
CA ALA A 171 15.31 3.92 -3.82
C ALA A 171 14.63 2.80 -4.62
N GLY A 172 14.01 1.84 -3.92
CA GLY A 172 13.24 0.79 -4.56
C GLY A 172 12.04 1.34 -5.34
N SER A 173 11.24 2.20 -4.73
CA SER A 173 10.03 2.70 -5.37
C SER A 173 10.31 3.64 -6.54
N LEU A 174 11.36 4.46 -6.50
CA LEU A 174 11.78 5.25 -7.67
C LEU A 174 12.18 4.37 -8.85
N LEU A 175 12.83 3.23 -8.59
CA LEU A 175 13.13 2.25 -9.65
C LEU A 175 11.85 1.63 -10.23
N MET A 176 10.88 1.30 -9.37
CA MET A 176 9.56 0.86 -9.83
C MET A 176 8.85 1.94 -10.65
N LEU A 177 8.96 3.22 -10.29
CA LEU A 177 8.39 4.32 -11.07
C LEU A 177 8.97 4.37 -12.49
N VAL A 178 10.28 4.17 -12.64
CA VAL A 178 10.91 4.03 -13.96
C VAL A 178 10.30 2.85 -14.73
N GLY A 179 10.07 1.72 -14.06
CA GLY A 179 9.36 0.57 -14.62
C GLY A 179 7.93 0.91 -15.07
N ILE A 180 7.16 1.62 -14.24
CA ILE A 180 5.78 2.05 -14.57
C ILE A 180 5.78 2.97 -15.79
N VAL A 181 6.72 3.91 -15.88
CA VAL A 181 6.87 4.77 -17.06
C VAL A 181 7.22 3.94 -18.30
N ALA A 182 8.10 2.95 -18.18
CA ALA A 182 8.42 2.04 -19.28
C ALA A 182 7.18 1.26 -19.74
N VAL A 183 6.39 0.70 -18.81
CA VAL A 183 5.11 0.03 -19.10
C VAL A 183 4.13 0.97 -19.79
N TYR A 184 3.99 2.20 -19.28
CA TYR A 184 3.13 3.21 -19.89
C TYR A 184 3.50 3.45 -21.37
N LEU A 185 4.79 3.67 -21.64
CA LEU A 185 5.28 3.92 -23.00
C LEU A 185 5.10 2.71 -23.93
N ALA A 186 5.19 1.49 -23.39
CA ALA A 186 5.00 0.24 -24.13
C ALA A 186 3.54 -0.22 -24.24
N SER A 187 2.61 0.36 -23.45
CA SER A 187 1.21 -0.08 -23.39
C SER A 187 0.40 0.21 -24.67
N GLY A 188 0.91 1.06 -25.56
CA GLY A 188 0.27 1.40 -26.81
C GLY A 188 0.82 2.69 -27.42
N ASP A 189 0.21 3.09 -28.55
CA ASP A 189 0.54 4.32 -29.24
C ASP A 189 0.13 5.57 -28.44
N ALA A 190 0.67 6.73 -28.83
CA ALA A 190 0.29 8.00 -28.23
C ALA A 190 -1.23 8.22 -28.33
N GLY A 191 -1.89 8.40 -27.18
CA GLY A 191 -3.35 8.58 -27.08
C GLY A 191 -4.14 7.32 -26.75
N SER A 192 -3.55 6.12 -26.85
CA SER A 192 -4.19 4.84 -26.45
C SER A 192 -3.49 4.13 -25.31
N ARG A 193 -2.50 4.78 -24.68
CA ARG A 193 -1.76 4.22 -23.55
C ARG A 193 -2.67 4.06 -22.33
N THR A 194 -2.35 3.07 -21.51
CA THR A 194 -3.14 2.72 -20.32
C THR A 194 -2.21 2.26 -19.21
N LEU A 195 -2.64 2.49 -17.96
CA LEU A 195 -2.02 1.91 -16.77
C LEU A 195 -2.98 0.98 -16.02
N SER A 196 -4.13 0.66 -16.62
CA SER A 196 -5.08 -0.33 -16.12
C SER A 196 -4.49 -1.72 -16.16
N LEU A 197 -4.40 -2.36 -15.01
CA LEU A 197 -3.85 -3.70 -14.87
C LEU A 197 -4.58 -4.74 -15.74
N PRO A 198 -5.93 -4.83 -15.77
CA PRO A 198 -6.63 -5.76 -16.65
C PRO A 198 -6.23 -5.61 -18.13
N GLU A 199 -6.20 -4.37 -18.63
CA GLU A 199 -5.87 -4.09 -20.03
C GLU A 199 -4.41 -4.41 -20.35
N LEU A 200 -3.50 -4.09 -19.41
CA LEU A 200 -2.09 -4.44 -19.55
C LEU A 200 -1.86 -5.96 -19.52
N ILE A 201 -2.62 -6.70 -18.72
CA ILE A 201 -2.57 -8.16 -18.67
C ILE A 201 -3.05 -8.75 -20.01
N GLU A 202 -4.12 -8.22 -20.60
CA GLU A 202 -4.59 -8.63 -21.92
C GLU A 202 -3.56 -8.31 -23.02
N ALA A 203 -2.95 -7.13 -22.96
CA ALA A 203 -1.97 -6.67 -23.93
C ALA A 203 -0.53 -7.19 -23.70
N ARG A 204 -0.27 -7.98 -22.64
CA ARG A 204 1.09 -8.38 -22.21
C ARG A 204 1.90 -9.11 -23.29
N GLY A 205 1.24 -9.73 -24.26
CA GLY A 205 1.90 -10.38 -25.40
C GLY A 205 2.66 -9.41 -26.32
N SER A 206 2.37 -8.11 -26.23
CA SER A 206 3.10 -7.05 -26.94
C SER A 206 4.47 -6.72 -26.30
N PHE A 207 4.69 -7.11 -25.05
CA PHE A 207 5.96 -6.87 -24.35
C PHE A 207 7.00 -7.90 -24.76
N SER A 208 8.10 -7.44 -25.36
CA SER A 208 9.23 -8.31 -25.72
C SER A 208 9.87 -8.97 -24.48
N ALA A 209 10.55 -10.11 -24.67
CA ALA A 209 11.22 -10.81 -23.58
C ALA A 209 12.27 -9.92 -22.88
N ASP A 210 13.06 -9.16 -23.65
CA ASP A 210 14.06 -8.22 -23.12
C ASP A 210 13.42 -7.10 -22.29
N PHE A 211 12.28 -6.58 -22.75
CA PHE A 211 11.52 -5.59 -21.99
C PHE A 211 11.02 -6.17 -20.67
N GLN A 212 10.39 -7.35 -20.71
CA GLN A 212 9.90 -8.03 -19.51
C GLN A 212 11.05 -8.34 -18.53
N PHE A 213 12.23 -8.72 -19.02
CA PHE A 213 13.41 -9.00 -18.17
C PHE A 213 13.82 -7.79 -17.31
N TRP A 214 13.95 -6.61 -17.93
CA TRP A 214 14.40 -5.40 -17.23
C TRP A 214 13.30 -4.77 -16.38
N VAL A 215 12.08 -4.73 -16.90
CA VAL A 215 10.95 -4.15 -16.17
C VAL A 215 10.55 -5.04 -14.99
N PHE A 216 10.60 -6.36 -15.13
CA PHE A 216 10.45 -7.27 -13.99
C PHE A 216 11.51 -6.99 -12.92
N LEU A 217 12.77 -6.78 -13.30
CA LEU A 217 13.82 -6.45 -12.33
C LEU A 217 13.53 -5.14 -11.60
N ALA A 218 13.04 -4.11 -12.31
CA ALA A 218 12.71 -2.81 -11.71
C ALA A 218 11.59 -2.92 -10.66
N PHE A 219 10.50 -3.62 -10.99
CA PHE A 219 9.41 -3.90 -10.03
C PHE A 219 9.87 -4.85 -8.92
N GLY A 220 10.57 -5.92 -9.31
CA GLY A 220 11.01 -6.98 -8.42
C GLY A 220 11.97 -6.50 -7.35
N LEU A 221 12.90 -5.60 -7.67
CA LEU A 221 13.79 -5.00 -6.68
C LEU A 221 13.02 -4.11 -5.68
N ALA A 222 12.07 -3.30 -6.16
CA ALA A 222 11.24 -2.48 -5.28
C ALA A 222 10.45 -3.33 -4.30
N PHE A 223 9.83 -4.41 -4.80
CA PHE A 223 9.07 -5.33 -3.98
C PHE A 223 9.96 -6.19 -3.09
N ALA A 224 11.16 -6.60 -3.53
CA ALA A 224 12.13 -7.34 -2.72
C ALA A 224 12.65 -6.50 -1.54
N ILE A 225 12.89 -5.20 -1.75
CA ILE A 225 13.25 -4.27 -0.68
C ILE A 225 12.10 -4.12 0.32
N LYS A 226 10.85 -4.02 -0.16
CA LYS A 226 9.65 -3.89 0.67
C LYS A 226 9.26 -5.19 1.39
N LEU A 227 9.54 -6.35 0.79
CA LEU A 227 9.33 -7.72 1.32
C LEU A 227 10.54 -8.24 2.14
N PRO A 228 11.41 -7.33 2.60
CA PRO A 228 12.81 -7.55 3.00
C PRO A 228 13.45 -8.90 2.61
N MET A 229 13.68 -9.14 1.32
CA MET A 229 14.50 -10.27 0.87
C MET A 229 16.00 -10.00 1.13
N VAL A 230 16.83 -11.03 1.25
CA VAL A 230 18.30 -10.85 1.28
C VAL A 230 18.78 -10.24 -0.05
N PRO A 231 19.75 -9.30 -0.05
CA PRO A 231 20.40 -8.61 1.08
C PRO A 231 19.71 -7.30 1.52
N PHE A 232 18.49 -7.05 1.05
CA PHE A 232 17.76 -5.78 1.22
C PHE A 232 17.02 -5.64 2.56
N HIS A 233 17.11 -6.62 3.45
CA HIS A 233 16.32 -6.68 4.68
C HIS A 233 16.81 -5.79 5.84
N THR A 234 18.01 -5.23 5.75
CA THR A 234 18.68 -4.63 6.92
C THR A 234 17.99 -3.39 7.50
N TRP A 235 17.08 -2.74 6.77
CA TRP A 235 16.27 -1.64 7.29
C TRP A 235 15.18 -2.13 8.25
N LEU A 236 14.71 -3.37 8.10
CA LEU A 236 13.56 -3.92 8.80
C LEU A 236 13.79 -4.04 10.32
N PRO A 237 14.90 -4.64 10.81
CA PRO A 237 15.14 -4.75 12.25
C PRO A 237 15.22 -3.37 12.92
N ASP A 238 15.93 -2.42 12.30
CA ASP A 238 16.09 -1.07 12.81
C ASP A 238 14.76 -0.30 12.87
N ALA A 239 13.90 -0.48 11.85
CA ALA A 239 12.58 0.12 11.81
C ALA A 239 11.66 -0.45 12.90
N HIS A 240 11.66 -1.77 13.12
CA HIS A 240 10.83 -2.41 14.14
C HIS A 240 11.26 -2.09 15.57
N VAL A 241 12.57 -2.08 15.84
CA VAL A 241 13.10 -1.77 17.17
C VAL A 241 12.75 -0.35 17.58
N GLU A 242 12.82 0.61 16.64
CA GLU A 242 12.57 2.01 16.96
C GLU A 242 11.11 2.44 16.79
N ALA A 243 10.28 1.73 16.02
CA ALA A 243 8.88 2.08 15.86
C ALA A 243 8.10 1.94 17.19
N PRO A 244 7.16 2.85 17.49
CA PRO A 244 6.23 2.63 18.62
C PRO A 244 5.43 1.34 18.39
N THR A 245 4.94 0.70 19.46
CA THR A 245 4.27 -0.61 19.40
C THR A 245 3.20 -0.70 18.31
N ALA A 246 2.28 0.26 18.26
CA ALA A 246 1.24 0.35 17.22
C ALA A 246 1.83 0.50 15.80
N GLY A 247 2.94 1.25 15.65
CA GLY A 247 3.65 1.35 14.38
C GLY A 247 4.25 0.01 13.97
N SER A 248 4.83 -0.75 14.91
CA SER A 248 5.38 -2.09 14.67
C SER A 248 4.31 -3.12 14.31
N ILE A 249 3.10 -3.04 14.91
CA ILE A 249 1.95 -3.88 14.53
C ILE A 249 1.62 -3.69 13.06
N VAL A 250 1.47 -2.44 12.61
CA VAL A 250 1.12 -2.11 11.22
C VAL A 250 2.27 -2.41 10.25
N LEU A 251 3.51 -2.11 10.64
CA LEU A 251 4.71 -2.38 9.84
C LEU A 251 4.82 -3.89 9.53
N ALA A 252 4.74 -4.75 10.55
CA ALA A 252 4.84 -6.20 10.38
C ALA A 252 3.57 -6.78 9.73
N GLY A 253 2.40 -6.31 10.16
CA GLY A 253 1.11 -6.86 9.79
C GLY A 253 0.67 -6.51 8.38
N VAL A 254 1.00 -5.31 7.88
CA VAL A 254 0.46 -4.78 6.63
C VAL A 254 1.54 -4.37 5.64
N LEU A 255 2.49 -3.50 6.04
CA LEU A 255 3.42 -2.89 5.08
C LEU A 255 4.30 -3.91 4.34
N LEU A 256 4.68 -5.01 5.00
CA LEU A 256 5.43 -6.11 4.36
C LEU A 256 4.56 -6.88 3.35
N LYS A 257 3.26 -7.03 3.64
CA LYS A 257 2.31 -7.72 2.74
C LYS A 257 2.12 -6.92 1.46
N ALA A 258 2.21 -5.59 1.50
CA ALA A 258 2.16 -4.76 0.30
C ALA A 258 3.28 -5.10 -0.71
N GLY A 259 4.49 -5.48 -0.25
CA GLY A 259 5.57 -5.90 -1.15
C GLY A 259 5.25 -7.22 -1.86
N GLY A 260 4.83 -8.24 -1.09
CA GLY A 260 4.42 -9.53 -1.65
C GLY A 260 3.18 -9.43 -2.54
N TYR A 261 2.20 -8.61 -2.13
CA TYR A 261 1.04 -8.27 -2.94
C TYR A 261 1.46 -7.64 -4.27
N GLY A 262 2.43 -6.72 -4.25
CA GLY A 262 3.00 -6.12 -5.46
C GLY A 262 3.54 -7.15 -6.46
N PHE A 263 4.29 -8.14 -5.96
CA PHE A 263 4.75 -9.27 -6.77
C PHE A 263 3.57 -10.04 -7.38
N LEU A 264 2.64 -10.50 -6.55
CA LEU A 264 1.53 -11.35 -6.96
C LEU A 264 0.58 -10.64 -7.95
N ARG A 265 0.30 -9.36 -7.69
CA ARG A 265 -0.68 -8.57 -8.43
C ARG A 265 -0.14 -7.98 -9.73
N PHE A 266 1.10 -7.52 -9.73
CA PHE A 266 1.66 -6.75 -10.85
C PHE A 266 2.82 -7.49 -11.51
N ALA A 267 3.89 -7.81 -10.77
CA ALA A 267 5.12 -8.30 -11.38
C ALA A 267 4.94 -9.67 -12.07
N LEU A 268 4.29 -10.62 -11.39
CA LEU A 268 4.08 -11.97 -11.89
C LEU A 268 3.19 -12.03 -13.15
N PRO A 269 1.98 -11.43 -13.16
CA PRO A 269 1.10 -11.52 -14.33
C PRO A 269 1.53 -10.65 -15.51
N LEU A 270 2.17 -9.50 -15.28
CA LEU A 270 2.58 -8.59 -16.37
C LEU A 270 3.86 -9.05 -17.09
N PHE A 271 4.78 -9.71 -16.39
CA PHE A 271 6.12 -10.01 -16.93
C PHE A 271 6.48 -11.50 -16.82
N PRO A 272 5.66 -12.44 -17.34
CA PRO A 272 5.88 -13.88 -17.18
C PRO A 272 7.27 -14.36 -17.67
N PHE A 273 7.83 -13.77 -18.74
CA PHE A 273 9.19 -14.10 -19.17
C PHE A 273 10.24 -13.58 -18.20
N GLY A 274 10.06 -12.36 -17.68
CA GLY A 274 10.92 -11.78 -16.65
C GLY A 274 10.92 -12.65 -15.37
N VAL A 275 9.75 -13.12 -14.95
CA VAL A 275 9.62 -14.06 -13.82
C VAL A 275 10.46 -15.30 -14.06
N GLN A 276 10.29 -15.97 -15.21
CA GLN A 276 11.03 -17.20 -15.52
C GLN A 276 12.54 -16.98 -15.53
N ALA A 277 13.00 -15.87 -16.10
CA ALA A 277 14.42 -15.53 -16.17
C ALA A 277 15.04 -15.28 -14.78
N TRP A 278 14.31 -14.62 -13.88
CA TRP A 278 14.80 -14.27 -12.54
C TRP A 278 14.40 -15.27 -11.45
N LEU A 279 13.58 -16.28 -11.75
CA LEU A 279 13.06 -17.25 -10.79
C LEU A 279 14.16 -17.92 -9.94
N PRO A 280 15.29 -18.40 -10.51
CA PRO A 280 16.34 -19.01 -9.71
C PRO A 280 16.93 -18.06 -8.66
N ALA A 281 17.15 -16.79 -9.04
CA ALA A 281 17.64 -15.77 -8.12
C ALA A 281 16.58 -15.44 -7.05
N MET A 282 15.32 -15.27 -7.45
CA MET A 282 14.22 -15.01 -6.51
C MET A 282 14.08 -16.11 -5.46
N ILE A 283 14.17 -17.38 -5.87
CA ILE A 283 14.15 -18.52 -4.93
C ILE A 283 15.34 -18.44 -3.98
N LEU A 284 16.56 -18.27 -4.50
CA LEU A 284 17.76 -18.17 -3.68
C LEU A 284 17.68 -17.05 -2.63
N LEU A 285 17.24 -15.86 -3.04
CA LEU A 285 17.13 -14.69 -2.18
C LEU A 285 15.95 -14.77 -1.18
N SER A 286 15.02 -15.72 -1.37
CA SER A 286 13.86 -15.95 -0.49
C SER A 286 14.10 -16.98 0.61
N VAL A 287 15.07 -17.88 0.42
CA VAL A 287 15.40 -18.97 1.36
C VAL A 287 16.35 -18.49 2.47
N VAL A 288 17.18 -17.50 2.16
CA VAL A 288 18.16 -16.89 3.07
C VAL A 288 17.53 -15.70 3.77
#